data_AF-A0A959VMY1-F1
#
_entry.id   AF-A0A959VMY1-F1
#
_cell.length_a   1.000
_cell.length_b   1.000
_cell.length_c   1.000
_cell.angle_alpha   90.00
_cell.angle_beta   90.00
_cell.angle_gamma   90.00
#
_symmetry.space_group_name_H-M   'P 1'
#
loop_
_entity.id
_entity.type
_entity.pdbx_description
1 polymer ?
#
loop_
_entity_poly.entity_id
_entity_poly.type
_entity_poly.pdbx_seq_one_letter_code
_entity_poly.pdbx_strand_id
1 'polypeptide(L)'
;MTQEQLEAYHEYTRKHGVNRGLYLFARIILQPFFLIYFRLSRQGRKNSHIKGATIVAANHRSFLDPFVIGSCLPWGKPMNYVAKVELFEKRWQGFLLCRVGAFPIRRGEADELAIETAEKVLERGGSICIFPEGTRIRKGSLGKPKRGVGRLALRSGAPVLPVAVTGTENVRRGLKIRPRKVDIRVGRPMTFPQSENPSPALAASVTDRIWPNVELQWEDIGGLPPMRRAAVIGAGSWGTAVAVLLARGGLDVQLGTRTADQAEEMALARENSKYLPGVRLPDSIEVRASSQIKLGGVDLLCIAVPSASYPQAVGAVADRVGHRAGVLLLAKGLIAPKGQLPSDYVGERIRSRGVSCLGGPAHAREAVSGSAALVLGSGNADLRAQLGDVFDRAGLV
;
A
#
# COMPACT_ATOMS: atom_id res chain seq x y z
N MET A 1 -1.73 6.28 31.48
CA MET A 1 -2.87 7.22 31.51
C MET A 1 -4.06 6.51 32.15
N THR A 2 -4.75 7.11 33.10
CA THR A 2 -5.92 6.49 33.76
C THR A 2 -7.15 6.51 32.84
N GLN A 3 -8.15 5.67 33.12
CA GLN A 3 -9.42 5.65 32.39
C GLN A 3 -10.16 7.00 32.50
N GLU A 4 -10.20 7.59 33.69
CA GLU A 4 -10.78 8.93 33.92
C GLU A 4 -10.10 10.02 33.08
N GLN A 5 -8.77 9.99 32.96
CA GLN A 5 -8.03 10.94 32.13
C GLN A 5 -8.37 10.77 30.65
N LEU A 6 -8.52 9.53 30.18
CA LEU A 6 -8.93 9.23 28.82
C LEU A 6 -10.32 9.85 28.54
N GLU A 7 -11.28 9.55 29.40
CA GLU A 7 -12.66 10.02 29.30
C GLU A 7 -12.75 11.55 29.34
N ALA A 8 -11.99 12.21 30.22
CA ALA A 8 -11.94 13.67 30.29
C ALA A 8 -11.49 14.32 28.96
N TYR A 9 -10.52 13.73 28.25
CA TYR A 9 -10.09 14.24 26.94
C TYR A 9 -11.15 14.00 25.85
N HIS A 10 -11.84 12.86 25.88
CA HIS A 10 -12.96 12.59 24.97
C HIS A 10 -14.12 13.56 25.23
N GLU A 11 -14.51 13.76 26.48
CA GLU A 11 -15.57 14.68 26.89
C GLU A 11 -15.25 16.13 26.49
N TYR A 12 -14.01 16.57 26.73
CA TYR A 12 -13.56 17.89 26.27
C TYR A 12 -13.75 18.04 24.76
N THR A 13 -13.32 17.06 23.98
CA THR A 13 -13.40 17.10 22.51
C THR A 13 -14.85 17.08 22.01
N ARG A 14 -15.73 16.31 22.67
CA ARG A 14 -17.16 16.27 22.36
C ARG A 14 -17.82 17.63 22.60
N LYS A 15 -17.52 18.27 23.74
CA LYS A 15 -18.08 19.57 24.13
C LYS A 15 -17.44 20.76 23.39
N HIS A 16 -16.17 20.68 23.02
CA HIS A 16 -15.41 21.81 22.48
C HIS A 16 -14.87 21.56 21.08
N GLY A 17 -14.98 22.56 20.21
CA GLY A 17 -14.29 22.60 18.93
C GLY A 17 -12.80 22.85 19.07
N VAL A 18 -12.09 22.77 17.95
CA VAL A 18 -10.68 23.19 17.86
C VAL A 18 -10.58 24.67 18.20
N ASN A 19 -9.60 25.04 19.04
CA ASN A 19 -9.29 26.44 19.30
C ASN A 19 -8.76 27.10 18.02
N ARG A 20 -9.59 27.94 17.40
CA ARG A 20 -9.31 28.54 16.10
C ARG A 20 -8.06 29.42 16.09
N GLY A 21 -7.85 30.20 17.16
CA GLY A 21 -6.68 31.08 17.26
C GLY A 21 -5.38 30.29 17.33
N LEU A 22 -5.32 29.30 18.22
CA LEU A 22 -4.15 28.42 18.34
C LEU A 22 -3.89 27.62 17.07
N TYR A 23 -4.95 27.06 16.46
CA TYR A 23 -4.84 26.31 15.21
C TYR A 23 -4.33 27.20 14.07
N LEU A 24 -4.86 28.42 13.95
CA LEU A 24 -4.42 29.38 12.94
C LEU A 24 -2.96 29.79 13.15
N PHE A 25 -2.56 30.06 14.39
CA PHE A 25 -1.17 30.37 14.73
C PHE A 25 -0.23 29.23 14.34
N ALA A 26 -0.55 27.99 14.75
CA ALA A 26 0.23 26.82 14.38
C ALA A 26 0.31 26.66 12.85
N ARG A 27 -0.79 26.91 12.14
CA ARG A 27 -0.85 26.82 10.68
C ARG A 27 0.00 27.90 9.98
N ILE A 28 -0.04 29.14 10.46
CA ILE A 28 0.77 30.25 9.91
C ILE A 28 2.27 29.95 10.03
N ILE A 29 2.70 29.24 11.08
CA ILE A 29 4.10 28.83 11.26
C ILE A 29 4.44 27.59 10.42
N LEU A 30 3.64 26.53 10.54
CA LEU A 30 3.95 25.24 9.94
C LEU A 30 3.78 25.22 8.43
N GLN A 31 2.80 25.93 7.88
CA GLN A 31 2.50 25.88 6.45
C GLN A 31 3.63 26.48 5.59
N PRO A 32 4.18 27.68 5.85
CA PRO A 32 5.35 28.19 5.13
C PRO A 32 6.56 27.28 5.31
N PHE A 33 6.78 26.76 6.52
CA PHE A 33 7.86 25.80 6.79
C PHE A 33 7.73 24.56 5.88
N PHE A 34 6.55 23.95 5.78
CA PHE A 34 6.35 22.80 4.89
C PHE A 34 6.52 23.17 3.41
N LEU A 35 5.98 24.31 2.98
CA LEU A 35 6.06 24.76 1.57
C LEU A 35 7.49 25.04 1.13
N ILE A 36 8.31 25.65 1.99
CA ILE A 36 9.67 26.07 1.65
C ILE A 36 10.66 24.96 1.98
N TYR A 37 10.71 24.53 3.24
CA TYR A 37 11.75 23.62 3.73
C TYR A 37 11.56 22.18 3.21
N PHE A 38 10.31 21.70 3.17
CA PHE A 38 9.98 20.39 2.60
C PHE A 38 9.55 20.46 1.14
N ARG A 39 9.57 21.64 0.51
CA ARG A 39 9.12 21.83 -0.88
C ARG A 39 7.75 21.16 -1.11
N LEU A 40 6.83 21.35 -0.17
CA LEU A 40 5.55 20.66 -0.14
C LEU A 40 4.76 20.94 -1.42
N SER A 41 4.55 19.91 -2.22
CA SER A 41 3.69 19.94 -3.39
C SER A 41 2.29 19.53 -2.99
N ARG A 42 1.28 20.35 -3.33
CA ARG A 42 -0.12 20.12 -2.95
C ARG A 42 -1.00 20.03 -4.19
N GLN A 43 -1.52 18.85 -4.45
CA GLN A 43 -2.36 18.57 -5.61
C GLN A 43 -3.81 18.32 -5.19
N GLY A 44 -4.78 18.67 -6.05
CA GLY A 44 -6.20 18.38 -5.81
C GLY A 44 -6.88 19.19 -4.71
N ARG A 45 -6.25 20.26 -4.19
CA ARG A 45 -6.77 21.07 -3.07
C ARG A 45 -8.22 21.54 -3.24
N LYS A 46 -8.66 21.81 -4.48
CA LYS A 46 -10.05 22.19 -4.79
C LYS A 46 -11.09 21.19 -4.25
N ASN A 47 -10.75 19.91 -4.20
CA ASN A 47 -11.64 18.86 -3.71
C ASN A 47 -11.88 18.94 -2.18
N SER A 48 -11.05 19.68 -1.45
CA SER A 48 -11.20 19.86 0.00
C SER A 48 -12.22 20.95 0.41
N HIS A 49 -12.79 21.68 -0.55
CA HIS A 49 -13.80 22.72 -0.32
C HIS A 49 -15.20 22.14 -0.11
N ILE A 50 -15.34 21.33 0.95
CA ILE A 50 -16.60 20.68 1.34
C ILE A 50 -17.22 21.50 2.47
N LYS A 51 -18.51 21.83 2.36
CA LYS A 51 -19.26 22.49 3.44
C LYS A 51 -19.62 21.47 4.54
N GLY A 52 -19.58 21.89 5.79
CA GLY A 52 -19.94 21.04 6.94
C GLY A 52 -18.97 19.89 7.19
N ALA A 53 -19.51 18.79 7.71
CA ALA A 53 -18.76 17.64 8.18
C ALA A 53 -17.88 17.00 7.09
N THR A 54 -16.69 16.51 7.44
CA THR A 54 -15.84 15.77 6.48
C THR A 54 -14.92 14.79 7.18
N ILE A 55 -14.87 13.59 6.65
CA ILE A 55 -13.90 12.57 7.04
C ILE A 55 -12.73 12.64 6.06
N VAL A 56 -11.52 12.87 6.54
CA VAL A 56 -10.30 12.79 5.74
C VAL A 56 -9.71 11.41 5.95
N ALA A 57 -9.76 10.56 4.92
CA ALA A 57 -9.19 9.22 4.95
C ALA A 57 -7.81 9.26 4.28
N ALA A 58 -6.75 8.98 5.03
CA ALA A 58 -5.38 9.08 4.52
C ALA A 58 -4.49 7.90 4.90
N ASN A 59 -3.41 7.72 4.14
CA ASN A 59 -2.32 6.82 4.55
C ASN A 59 -1.46 7.45 5.65
N HIS A 60 -0.71 6.62 6.40
CA HIS A 60 0.10 7.08 7.53
C HIS A 60 1.55 6.60 7.46
N ARG A 61 2.45 7.48 7.03
CA ARG A 61 3.90 7.25 6.93
C ARG A 61 4.69 7.79 8.12
N SER A 62 4.27 8.92 8.69
CA SER A 62 5.06 9.69 9.66
C SER A 62 4.22 10.40 10.70
N PHE A 63 4.86 10.87 11.78
CA PHE A 63 4.21 11.74 12.78
C PHE A 63 3.75 13.07 12.18
N LEU A 64 4.37 13.52 11.08
CA LEU A 64 4.07 14.80 10.46
C LEU A 64 2.80 14.78 9.58
N ASP A 65 2.27 13.60 9.23
CA ASP A 65 1.17 13.50 8.26
C ASP A 65 -0.08 14.29 8.67
N PRO A 66 -0.58 14.23 9.93
CA PRO A 66 -1.75 15.03 10.32
C PRO A 66 -1.54 16.53 10.11
N PHE A 67 -0.32 17.04 10.34
CA PHE A 67 -0.01 18.45 10.17
C PHE A 67 0.08 18.84 8.69
N VAL A 68 0.69 17.99 7.86
CA VAL A 68 0.77 18.18 6.40
C VAL A 68 -0.63 18.15 5.79
N ILE A 69 -1.47 17.19 6.17
CA ILE A 69 -2.85 17.08 5.72
C ILE A 69 -3.67 18.30 6.16
N GLY A 70 -3.57 18.71 7.42
CA GLY A 70 -4.26 19.90 7.94
C GLY A 70 -3.90 21.17 7.17
N SER A 71 -2.64 21.31 6.73
CA SER A 71 -2.19 22.45 5.91
C SER A 71 -2.81 22.51 4.50
N CYS A 72 -3.42 21.41 4.04
CA CYS A 72 -4.06 21.32 2.73
C CYS A 72 -5.55 21.66 2.74
N LEU A 73 -6.23 21.50 3.88
CA LEU A 73 -7.63 21.84 4.04
C LEU A 73 -7.86 23.37 3.96
N PRO A 74 -9.08 23.86 3.69
CA PRO A 74 -9.38 25.29 3.70
C PRO A 74 -9.07 25.95 5.05
N TRP A 75 -8.75 27.25 5.05
CA TRP A 75 -8.36 28.00 6.27
C TRP A 75 -9.43 27.98 7.36
N GLY A 76 -10.71 28.01 6.99
CA GLY A 76 -11.84 27.96 7.91
C GLY A 76 -12.22 26.56 8.42
N LYS A 77 -11.44 25.52 8.06
CA LYS A 77 -11.79 24.12 8.34
C LYS A 77 -10.71 23.43 9.20
N PRO A 78 -10.69 23.68 10.52
CA PRO A 78 -9.74 23.02 11.41
C PRO A 78 -10.00 21.51 11.45
N MET A 79 -8.92 20.74 11.45
CA MET A 79 -8.96 19.29 11.40
C MET A 79 -8.79 18.69 12.79
N ASN A 80 -9.74 17.85 13.20
CA ASN A 80 -9.54 16.96 14.34
C ASN A 80 -8.80 15.72 13.88
N TYR A 81 -8.02 15.09 14.74
CA TYR A 81 -7.31 13.86 14.38
C TYR A 81 -7.13 12.94 15.56
N VAL A 82 -7.09 11.66 15.25
CA VAL A 82 -6.94 10.63 16.27
C VAL A 82 -5.46 10.44 16.58
N ALA A 83 -5.07 10.50 17.87
CA ALA A 83 -3.69 10.43 18.32
C ALA A 83 -3.49 9.33 19.38
N LYS A 84 -2.29 8.74 19.41
CA LYS A 84 -1.95 7.65 20.35
C LYS A 84 -2.06 8.14 21.79
N VAL A 85 -2.63 7.33 22.71
CA VAL A 85 -2.81 7.69 24.13
C VAL A 85 -1.53 8.16 24.82
N GLU A 86 -0.38 7.64 24.43
CA GLU A 86 0.94 7.94 24.99
C GLU A 86 1.36 9.40 24.74
N LEU A 87 0.76 10.07 23.74
CA LEU A 87 0.98 11.50 23.50
C LEU A 87 0.27 12.39 24.53
N PHE A 88 -0.65 11.83 25.32
CA PHE A 88 -1.45 12.53 26.32
C PHE A 88 -1.01 12.27 27.76
N GLU A 89 0.02 11.43 27.97
CA GLU A 89 0.55 11.12 29.31
C GLU A 89 1.11 12.36 30.01
N LYS A 90 1.75 13.28 29.26
CA LYS A 90 2.18 14.57 29.79
C LYS A 90 1.01 15.55 29.76
N ARG A 91 0.53 15.98 30.94
CA ARG A 91 -0.66 16.85 31.09
C ARG A 91 -0.62 18.09 30.19
N TRP A 92 0.49 18.81 30.14
CA TRP A 92 0.63 20.01 29.31
C TRP A 92 0.59 19.70 27.80
N GLN A 93 1.14 18.55 27.40
CA GLN A 93 1.14 18.10 26.01
C GLN A 93 -0.28 17.67 25.59
N GLY A 94 -0.95 16.87 26.41
CA GLY A 94 -2.33 16.43 26.16
C GLY A 94 -3.30 17.62 26.09
N PHE A 95 -3.13 18.59 26.99
CA PHE A 95 -3.89 19.84 26.98
C PHE A 95 -3.73 20.65 25.68
N LEU A 96 -2.49 20.80 25.20
CA LEU A 96 -2.22 21.49 23.93
C LEU A 96 -2.80 20.72 22.74
N LEU A 97 -2.61 19.40 22.72
CA LEU A 97 -3.08 18.50 21.68
C LEU A 97 -4.61 18.54 21.53
N CYS A 98 -5.36 18.48 22.63
CA CYS A 98 -6.82 18.59 22.60
C CYS A 98 -7.30 19.91 21.98
N ARG A 99 -6.64 21.02 22.31
CA ARG A 99 -7.02 22.35 21.79
C ARG A 99 -6.74 22.51 20.30
N VAL A 100 -5.76 21.79 19.75
CA VAL A 100 -5.50 21.76 18.31
C VAL A 100 -6.30 20.66 17.58
N GLY A 101 -7.20 19.95 18.28
CA GLY A 101 -8.13 19.00 17.70
C GLY A 101 -7.72 17.53 17.79
N ALA A 102 -6.66 17.20 18.54
CA ALA A 102 -6.26 15.81 18.74
C ALA A 102 -7.04 15.17 19.88
N PHE A 103 -7.49 13.93 19.72
CA PHE A 103 -8.07 13.17 20.83
C PHE A 103 -7.47 11.75 20.90
N PRO A 104 -7.39 11.15 22.10
CA PRO A 104 -6.71 9.89 22.32
C PRO A 104 -7.43 8.69 21.67
N ILE A 105 -6.64 7.66 21.28
CA ILE A 105 -7.13 6.33 20.92
C ILE A 105 -6.16 5.24 21.37
N ARG A 106 -6.70 4.13 21.83
CA ARG A 106 -5.93 2.89 22.02
C ARG A 106 -5.79 2.16 20.69
N ARG A 107 -4.56 2.16 20.14
CA ARG A 107 -4.29 1.49 18.86
C ARG A 107 -4.34 -0.03 19.06
N GLY A 108 -5.11 -0.71 18.21
CA GLY A 108 -5.23 -2.17 18.23
C GLY A 108 -6.50 -2.66 18.91
N GLU A 109 -7.15 -1.80 19.70
CA GLU A 109 -8.44 -2.08 20.34
C GLU A 109 -9.58 -1.48 19.51
N ALA A 110 -10.76 -2.10 19.59
CA ALA A 110 -12.00 -1.49 19.11
C ALA A 110 -12.42 -0.42 20.12
N ASP A 111 -11.88 0.78 19.96
CA ASP A 111 -12.11 1.90 20.88
C ASP A 111 -13.43 2.63 20.51
N GLU A 112 -14.53 2.17 21.10
CA GLU A 112 -15.86 2.77 20.89
C GLU A 112 -15.90 4.24 21.34
N LEU A 113 -15.14 4.63 22.38
CA LEU A 113 -15.09 6.01 22.85
C LEU A 113 -14.54 6.97 21.79
N ALA A 114 -13.50 6.55 21.06
CA ALA A 114 -12.93 7.34 19.98
C ALA A 114 -13.89 7.50 18.79
N ILE A 115 -14.69 6.47 18.51
CA ILE A 115 -15.67 6.51 17.41
C ILE A 115 -16.86 7.38 17.78
N GLU A 116 -17.37 7.28 19.01
CA GLU A 116 -18.40 8.16 19.53
C GLU A 116 -17.94 9.63 19.53
N THR A 117 -16.70 9.91 19.94
CA THR A 117 -16.12 11.27 19.86
C THR A 117 -16.04 11.74 18.41
N ALA A 118 -15.60 10.89 17.48
CA ALA A 118 -15.55 11.22 16.06
C ALA A 118 -16.93 11.56 15.49
N GLU A 119 -17.97 10.83 15.87
CA GLU A 119 -19.36 11.08 15.48
C GLU A 119 -19.83 12.45 15.98
N LYS A 120 -19.62 12.75 17.26
CA LYS A 120 -19.97 14.07 17.82
C LYS A 120 -19.23 15.22 17.15
N VAL A 121 -17.99 15.00 16.73
CA VAL A 121 -17.22 15.98 15.94
C VAL A 121 -17.83 16.21 14.55
N LEU A 122 -18.36 15.16 13.91
CA LEU A 122 -18.99 15.24 12.61
C LEU A 122 -20.41 15.83 12.68
N GLU A 123 -21.20 15.46 13.69
CA GLU A 123 -22.54 16.01 13.94
C GLU A 123 -22.53 17.55 14.02
N ARG A 124 -21.51 18.14 14.66
CA ARG A 124 -21.31 19.60 14.74
C ARG A 124 -20.70 20.24 13.48
N GLY A 125 -20.56 19.49 12.39
CA GLY A 125 -19.99 19.97 11.12
C GLY A 125 -18.46 20.08 11.10
N GLY A 126 -17.75 19.46 12.04
CA GLY A 126 -16.29 19.45 12.08
C GLY A 126 -15.65 18.49 11.05
N SER A 127 -14.34 18.56 10.90
CA SER A 127 -13.60 17.56 10.11
C SER A 127 -12.75 16.67 11.00
N ILE A 128 -12.58 15.42 10.58
CA ILE A 128 -11.74 14.44 11.27
C ILE A 128 -10.80 13.75 10.28
N CYS A 129 -9.53 13.60 10.63
CA CYS A 129 -8.56 12.76 9.93
C CYS A 129 -8.47 11.38 10.56
N ILE A 130 -8.67 10.36 9.72
CA ILE A 130 -8.54 8.96 10.09
C ILE A 130 -7.52 8.31 9.16
N PHE A 131 -6.68 7.46 9.75
CA PHE A 131 -5.74 6.62 9.04
C PHE A 131 -6.26 5.18 9.04
N PRO A 132 -6.89 4.70 7.94
CA PRO A 132 -7.52 3.39 7.91
C PRO A 132 -6.57 2.23 8.25
N GLU A 133 -5.27 2.37 7.97
CA GLU A 133 -4.23 1.38 8.33
C GLU A 133 -4.11 1.15 9.85
N GLY A 134 -4.53 2.12 10.67
CA GLY A 134 -4.48 2.07 12.14
C GLY A 134 -3.06 2.12 12.74
N THR A 135 -2.02 2.06 11.92
CA THR A 135 -0.61 2.11 12.33
C THR A 135 0.19 2.97 11.35
N ARG A 136 1.47 3.23 11.64
CA ARG A 136 2.37 3.93 10.71
C ARG A 136 3.15 2.90 9.92
N ILE A 137 3.02 2.90 8.59
CA ILE A 137 3.78 2.02 7.70
C ILE A 137 4.83 2.86 6.99
N ARG A 138 6.11 2.69 7.30
CA ARG A 138 7.18 3.58 6.79
C ARG A 138 7.77 3.18 5.43
N LYS A 139 7.60 1.93 5.01
CA LYS A 139 8.25 1.35 3.84
C LYS A 139 7.23 0.59 2.99
N GLY A 140 7.60 0.29 1.74
CA GLY A 140 6.75 -0.49 0.84
C GLY A 140 5.45 0.22 0.40
N SER A 141 4.48 -0.58 -0.03
CA SER A 141 3.16 -0.13 -0.45
C SER A 141 2.31 0.29 0.75
N LEU A 142 1.08 0.73 0.50
CA LEU A 142 0.11 0.95 1.56
C LEU A 142 -0.33 -0.39 2.18
N GLY A 143 -0.69 -0.37 3.46
CA GLY A 143 -1.15 -1.56 4.18
C GLY A 143 -2.63 -1.87 3.98
N LYS A 144 -3.11 -2.90 4.66
CA LYS A 144 -4.53 -3.25 4.65
C LYS A 144 -5.34 -2.26 5.51
N PRO A 145 -6.46 -1.72 5.00
CA PRO A 145 -7.30 -0.81 5.77
C PRO A 145 -8.14 -1.58 6.80
N LYS A 146 -8.52 -0.89 7.87
CA LYS A 146 -9.52 -1.35 8.85
C LYS A 146 -10.90 -0.78 8.52
N ARG A 147 -11.95 -1.49 8.93
CA ARG A 147 -13.36 -1.11 8.72
C ARG A 147 -13.83 0.18 9.43
N GLY A 148 -13.01 0.78 10.29
CA GLY A 148 -13.40 1.92 11.12
C GLY A 148 -13.79 3.17 10.33
N VAL A 149 -13.10 3.44 9.20
CA VAL A 149 -13.44 4.58 8.33
C VAL A 149 -14.79 4.38 7.64
N GLY A 150 -15.09 3.17 7.15
CA GLY A 150 -16.38 2.85 6.54
C GLY A 150 -17.52 2.89 7.54
N ARG A 151 -17.30 2.39 8.77
CA ARG A 151 -18.27 2.52 9.88
C ARG A 151 -18.64 3.98 10.15
N LEU A 152 -17.62 4.84 10.27
CA LEU A 152 -17.85 6.26 10.56
C LEU A 152 -18.56 6.98 9.41
N ALA A 153 -18.21 6.66 8.16
CA ALA A 153 -18.87 7.21 6.98
C ALA A 153 -20.36 6.87 6.94
N LEU A 154 -20.72 5.61 7.25
CA LEU A 154 -22.11 5.16 7.31
C LEU A 154 -22.88 5.79 8.47
N ARG A 155 -22.31 5.87 9.68
CA ARG A 155 -23.05 6.44 10.83
C ARG A 155 -23.27 7.94 10.73
N SER A 156 -22.30 8.67 10.18
CA SER A 156 -22.35 10.13 10.09
C SER A 156 -22.99 10.67 8.80
N GLY A 157 -22.99 9.88 7.71
CA GLY A 157 -23.32 10.37 6.37
C GLY A 157 -22.33 11.43 5.82
N ALA A 158 -21.23 11.69 6.53
CA ALA A 158 -20.28 12.73 6.15
C ALA A 158 -19.48 12.35 4.89
N PRO A 159 -19.22 13.30 3.97
CA PRO A 159 -18.35 13.07 2.84
C PRO A 159 -16.95 12.61 3.28
N VAL A 160 -16.45 11.58 2.62
CA VAL A 160 -15.09 11.04 2.80
C VAL A 160 -14.17 11.60 1.74
N LEU A 161 -13.11 12.28 2.16
CA LEU A 161 -12.08 12.86 1.32
C LEU A 161 -10.84 11.94 1.32
N PRO A 162 -10.57 11.22 0.23
CA PRO A 162 -9.37 10.40 0.12
C PRO A 162 -8.14 11.29 -0.09
N VAL A 163 -7.11 11.08 0.74
CA VAL A 163 -5.87 11.87 0.70
C VAL A 163 -4.67 10.95 0.78
N ALA A 164 -3.65 11.20 -0.04
CA ALA A 164 -2.38 10.52 0.08
C ALA A 164 -1.22 11.49 0.36
N VAL A 165 -0.27 11.05 1.17
CA VAL A 165 0.94 11.79 1.55
C VAL A 165 2.16 10.91 1.41
N THR A 166 3.18 11.37 0.68
CA THR A 166 4.48 10.69 0.48
C THR A 166 5.65 11.60 0.83
N GLY A 167 6.79 11.00 1.19
CA GLY A 167 8.04 11.69 1.51
C GLY A 167 8.18 12.11 2.98
N THR A 168 7.10 12.11 3.76
CA THR A 168 7.12 12.47 5.19
C THR A 168 7.85 11.43 6.06
N GLU A 169 8.01 10.20 5.59
CA GLU A 169 8.86 9.17 6.18
C GLU A 169 10.36 9.51 6.09
N ASN A 170 10.74 10.33 5.10
CA ASN A 170 12.14 10.65 4.80
C ASN A 170 12.63 11.96 5.45
N VAL A 171 11.71 12.78 5.97
CA VAL A 171 12.05 14.10 6.54
C VAL A 171 12.67 14.03 7.94
N ARG A 172 12.49 12.93 8.70
CA ARG A 172 12.98 12.82 10.07
C ARG A 172 13.84 11.58 10.27
N ARG A 173 15.11 11.77 10.66
CA ARG A 173 16.03 10.69 11.10
C ARG A 173 16.47 10.97 12.54
N GLY A 174 15.85 10.30 13.51
CA GLY A 174 16.04 10.58 14.93
C GLY A 174 15.48 11.95 15.31
N LEU A 175 16.32 12.83 15.87
CA LEU A 175 15.97 14.22 16.20
C LEU A 175 16.21 15.20 15.04
N LYS A 176 16.96 14.81 14.00
CA LYS A 176 17.29 15.69 12.87
C LYS A 176 16.17 15.71 11.84
N ILE A 177 15.72 16.92 11.49
CA ILE A 177 14.78 17.19 10.39
C ILE A 177 15.61 17.52 9.14
N ARG A 178 15.30 16.88 8.01
CA ARG A 178 16.00 17.01 6.73
C ARG A 178 15.08 17.62 5.65
N PRO A 179 15.61 18.46 4.74
CA PRO A 179 14.83 19.11 3.69
C PRO A 179 14.53 18.13 2.53
N ARG A 180 13.67 17.14 2.79
CA ARG A 180 13.19 16.19 1.77
C ARG A 180 11.86 16.69 1.20
N LYS A 181 11.65 16.43 -0.10
CA LYS A 181 10.42 16.76 -0.79
C LYS A 181 9.26 15.97 -0.18
N VAL A 182 8.13 16.63 0.05
CA VAL A 182 6.86 16.01 0.46
C VAL A 182 5.83 16.30 -0.61
N ASP A 183 5.09 15.28 -1.03
CA ASP A 183 3.98 15.42 -1.97
C ASP A 183 2.69 14.97 -1.26
N ILE A 184 1.62 15.74 -1.43
CA ILE A 184 0.27 15.41 -0.96
C ILE A 184 -0.73 15.61 -2.09
N ARG A 185 -1.66 14.67 -2.22
CA ARG A 185 -2.74 14.73 -3.21
C ARG A 185 -4.08 14.41 -2.58
N VAL A 186 -5.04 15.26 -2.91
CA VAL A 186 -6.41 15.19 -2.41
C VAL A 186 -7.33 14.74 -3.54
N GLY A 187 -7.95 13.57 -3.38
CA GLY A 187 -8.89 13.00 -4.35
C GLY A 187 -10.29 13.62 -4.24
N ARG A 188 -11.22 13.15 -5.08
CA ARG A 188 -12.61 13.63 -5.06
C ARG A 188 -13.35 13.09 -3.83
N PRO A 189 -14.22 13.90 -3.19
CA PRO A 189 -15.01 13.41 -2.07
C PRO A 189 -15.99 12.32 -2.50
N MET A 190 -16.21 11.37 -1.59
CA MET A 190 -17.13 10.26 -1.74
C MET A 190 -18.22 10.37 -0.68
N THR A 191 -19.45 10.03 -1.03
CA THR A 191 -20.60 10.02 -0.10
C THR A 191 -21.19 8.63 -0.02
N PHE A 192 -21.69 8.27 1.16
CA PHE A 192 -22.29 6.98 1.44
C PHE A 192 -23.63 7.20 2.16
N PRO A 193 -24.62 6.32 1.97
CA PRO A 193 -25.90 6.43 2.65
C PRO A 193 -25.72 6.33 4.17
N GLN A 194 -26.46 7.14 4.92
CA GLN A 194 -26.42 7.10 6.36
C GLN A 194 -27.17 5.87 6.88
N SER A 195 -26.61 5.20 7.88
CA SER A 195 -27.19 4.05 8.57
C SER A 195 -26.83 4.11 10.04
N GLU A 196 -27.82 4.01 10.93
CA GLU A 196 -27.59 4.11 12.39
C GLU A 196 -26.75 2.96 12.93
N ASN A 197 -27.09 1.72 12.53
CA ASN A 197 -26.43 0.49 12.97
C ASN A 197 -25.88 -0.32 11.78
N PRO A 198 -24.81 0.16 11.12
CA PRO A 198 -24.25 -0.53 9.97
C PRO A 198 -23.61 -1.86 10.41
N SER A 199 -23.91 -2.94 9.69
CA SER A 199 -23.27 -4.21 9.95
C SER A 199 -21.76 -4.13 9.73
N PRO A 200 -20.94 -4.94 10.43
CA PRO A 200 -19.50 -4.94 10.22
C PRO A 200 -19.08 -5.27 8.78
N ALA A 201 -19.86 -6.09 8.07
CA ALA A 201 -19.66 -6.41 6.67
C ALA A 201 -19.93 -5.19 5.76
N LEU A 202 -20.99 -4.43 6.03
CA LEU A 202 -21.28 -3.19 5.30
C LEU A 202 -20.21 -2.12 5.55
N ALA A 203 -19.74 -1.99 6.79
CA ALA A 203 -18.63 -1.09 7.11
C ALA A 203 -17.33 -1.47 6.38
N ALA A 204 -17.04 -2.78 6.28
CA ALA A 204 -15.90 -3.28 5.51
C ALA A 204 -16.05 -2.95 4.01
N SER A 205 -17.22 -3.22 3.42
CA SER A 205 -17.44 -2.93 1.99
C SER A 205 -17.34 -1.44 1.63
N VAL A 206 -17.75 -0.55 2.54
CA VAL A 206 -17.54 0.89 2.37
C VAL A 206 -16.06 1.26 2.47
N THR A 207 -15.33 0.68 3.43
CA THR A 207 -13.86 0.84 3.49
C THR A 207 -13.20 0.35 2.19
N ASP A 208 -13.64 -0.77 1.63
CA ASP A 208 -13.11 -1.35 0.39
C ASP A 208 -13.44 -0.49 -0.85
N ARG A 209 -14.41 0.42 -0.76
CA ARG A 209 -14.66 1.47 -1.76
C ARG A 209 -13.79 2.71 -1.54
N ILE A 210 -13.55 3.10 -0.28
CA ILE A 210 -12.74 4.28 0.07
C ILE A 210 -11.27 4.04 -0.20
N TRP A 211 -10.74 2.89 0.19
CA TRP A 211 -9.30 2.62 0.21
C TRP A 211 -8.63 2.66 -1.17
N PRO A 212 -9.20 2.07 -2.24
CA PRO A 212 -8.64 2.20 -3.58
C PRO A 212 -8.51 3.65 -4.04
N ASN A 213 -9.40 4.55 -3.59
CA ASN A 213 -9.30 5.97 -3.93
C ASN A 213 -8.11 6.66 -3.24
N VAL A 214 -7.73 6.21 -2.04
CA VAL A 214 -6.51 6.64 -1.34
C VAL A 214 -5.27 6.06 -2.04
N GLU A 215 -5.30 4.77 -2.41
CA GLU A 215 -4.23 4.12 -3.17
C GLU A 215 -3.97 4.83 -4.50
N LEU A 216 -5.02 5.19 -5.24
CA LEU A 216 -4.89 5.97 -6.48
C LEU A 216 -4.19 7.31 -6.24
N GLN A 217 -4.54 8.05 -5.18
CA GLN A 217 -3.86 9.31 -4.87
C GLN A 217 -2.39 9.08 -4.51
N TRP A 218 -2.08 7.97 -3.86
CA TRP A 218 -0.71 7.58 -3.48
C TRP A 218 0.13 7.20 -4.70
N GLU A 219 -0.43 6.41 -5.62
CA GLU A 219 0.21 6.04 -6.88
C GLU A 219 0.52 7.27 -7.76
N ASP A 220 -0.42 8.21 -7.85
CA ASP A 220 -0.31 9.44 -8.64
C ASP A 220 0.83 10.36 -8.16
N ILE A 221 1.16 10.33 -6.87
CA ILE A 221 2.28 11.10 -6.29
C ILE A 221 3.59 10.31 -6.24
N GLY A 222 3.67 9.19 -6.96
CA GLY A 222 4.89 8.37 -7.05
C GLY A 222 5.05 7.36 -5.90
N GLY A 223 4.00 7.19 -5.10
CA GLY A 223 3.92 6.12 -4.11
C GLY A 223 3.99 4.74 -4.76
N LEU A 224 4.51 3.77 -4.01
CA LEU A 224 4.63 2.41 -4.49
C LEU A 224 3.26 1.69 -4.50
N PRO A 225 2.76 1.22 -5.66
CA PRO A 225 1.54 0.43 -5.75
C PRO A 225 1.74 -1.00 -5.20
N PRO A 226 0.65 -1.66 -4.78
CA PRO A 226 0.68 -3.11 -4.60
C PRO A 226 0.96 -3.82 -5.93
N MET A 227 1.55 -5.02 -5.88
CA MET A 227 1.71 -5.84 -7.09
C MET A 227 0.35 -6.40 -7.51
N ARG A 228 -0.01 -6.19 -8.78
CA ARG A 228 -1.26 -6.66 -9.38
C ARG A 228 -0.99 -7.60 -10.56
N ARG A 229 0.02 -7.31 -11.38
CA ARG A 229 0.31 -8.07 -12.60
C ARG A 229 1.71 -8.65 -12.63
N ALA A 230 1.82 -9.92 -12.96
CA ALA A 230 3.08 -10.60 -13.20
C ALA A 230 3.19 -11.18 -14.62
N ALA A 231 4.42 -11.27 -15.11
CA ALA A 231 4.75 -12.02 -16.31
C ALA A 231 5.82 -13.05 -15.97
N VAL A 232 5.62 -14.31 -16.31
CA VAL A 232 6.57 -15.40 -16.08
C VAL A 232 7.13 -15.87 -17.43
N ILE A 233 8.43 -15.70 -17.64
CA ILE A 233 9.12 -16.16 -18.86
C ILE A 233 9.64 -17.57 -18.62
N GLY A 234 9.06 -18.56 -19.30
CA GLY A 234 9.46 -19.97 -19.23
C GLY A 234 8.43 -20.83 -18.50
N ALA A 235 7.67 -21.62 -19.26
CA ALA A 235 6.67 -22.57 -18.76
C ALA A 235 7.25 -23.96 -18.44
N GLY A 236 8.42 -24.00 -17.79
CA GLY A 236 8.95 -25.24 -17.19
C GLY A 236 8.22 -25.58 -15.87
N SER A 237 8.68 -26.61 -15.15
CA SER A 237 8.05 -27.03 -13.89
C SER A 237 7.99 -25.89 -12.87
N TRP A 238 9.13 -25.21 -12.66
CA TRP A 238 9.23 -24.10 -11.71
C TRP A 238 8.53 -22.82 -12.17
N GLY A 239 8.63 -22.46 -13.45
CA GLY A 239 7.92 -21.29 -13.97
C GLY A 239 6.40 -21.47 -13.89
N THR A 240 5.91 -22.67 -14.16
CA THR A 240 4.48 -23.00 -14.00
C THR A 240 4.07 -22.96 -12.52
N ALA A 241 4.86 -23.57 -11.63
CA ALA A 241 4.58 -23.55 -10.19
C ALA A 241 4.54 -22.12 -9.63
N VAL A 242 5.52 -21.28 -9.97
CA VAL A 242 5.55 -19.88 -9.53
C VAL A 242 4.40 -19.08 -10.14
N ALA A 243 4.02 -19.32 -11.40
CA ALA A 243 2.83 -18.68 -11.97
C ALA A 243 1.56 -19.02 -11.18
N VAL A 244 1.38 -20.28 -10.78
CA VAL A 244 0.26 -20.72 -9.92
C VAL A 244 0.31 -20.05 -8.54
N LEU A 245 1.49 -19.99 -7.92
CA LEU A 245 1.67 -19.36 -6.61
C LEU A 245 1.39 -17.85 -6.67
N LEU A 246 1.90 -17.14 -7.69
CA LEU A 246 1.63 -15.72 -7.87
C LEU A 246 0.13 -15.46 -8.09
N ALA A 247 -0.55 -16.32 -8.87
CA ALA A 247 -1.99 -16.24 -9.10
C ALA A 247 -2.79 -16.46 -7.81
N ARG A 248 -2.42 -17.47 -6.99
CA ARG A 248 -3.03 -17.69 -5.67
C ARG A 248 -2.75 -16.55 -4.70
N GLY A 249 -1.58 -15.91 -4.84
CA GLY A 249 -1.22 -14.68 -4.14
C GLY A 249 -2.01 -13.44 -4.60
N GLY A 250 -2.92 -13.58 -5.57
CA GLY A 250 -3.85 -12.54 -6.02
C GLY A 250 -3.35 -11.70 -7.20
N LEU A 251 -2.36 -12.17 -7.95
CA LEU A 251 -1.88 -11.48 -9.15
C LEU A 251 -2.56 -12.02 -10.41
N ASP A 252 -2.76 -11.15 -11.39
CA ASP A 252 -3.03 -11.54 -12.78
C ASP A 252 -1.70 -11.92 -13.44
N VAL A 253 -1.61 -13.14 -13.97
CA VAL A 253 -0.33 -13.69 -14.43
C VAL A 253 -0.38 -14.02 -15.90
N GLN A 254 0.61 -13.55 -16.65
CA GLN A 254 0.91 -14.06 -18.00
C GLN A 254 2.00 -15.13 -17.90
N LEU A 255 1.72 -16.35 -18.33
CA LEU A 255 2.70 -17.45 -18.38
C LEU A 255 3.22 -17.66 -19.80
N GLY A 256 4.52 -17.44 -19.97
CA GLY A 256 5.25 -17.53 -21.23
C GLY A 256 5.72 -18.94 -21.56
N THR A 257 5.13 -19.54 -22.58
CA THR A 257 5.61 -20.79 -23.19
C THR A 257 6.69 -20.52 -24.23
N ARG A 258 7.36 -21.57 -24.69
CA ARG A 258 8.36 -21.44 -25.76
C ARG A 258 7.72 -21.26 -27.14
N THR A 259 6.62 -21.96 -27.39
CA THR A 259 5.92 -21.98 -28.69
C THR A 259 4.44 -21.64 -28.52
N ALA A 260 3.81 -21.17 -29.60
CA ALA A 260 2.38 -20.85 -29.62
C ALA A 260 1.53 -22.11 -29.39
N ASP A 261 1.87 -23.23 -30.04
CA ASP A 261 1.15 -24.49 -29.89
C ASP A 261 1.11 -24.97 -28.43
N GLN A 262 2.24 -24.86 -27.71
CA GLN A 262 2.30 -25.18 -26.29
C GLN A 262 1.38 -24.25 -25.48
N ALA A 263 1.28 -22.97 -25.85
CA ALA A 263 0.39 -22.04 -25.16
C ALA A 263 -1.08 -22.41 -25.36
N GLU A 264 -1.47 -22.75 -26.59
CA GLU A 264 -2.83 -23.13 -26.94
C GLU A 264 -3.26 -24.41 -26.22
N GLU A 265 -2.41 -25.45 -26.26
CA GLU A 265 -2.65 -26.70 -25.54
C GLU A 265 -2.87 -26.46 -24.04
N MET A 266 -1.96 -25.71 -23.40
CA MET A 266 -2.05 -25.40 -21.97
C MET A 266 -3.25 -24.50 -21.64
N ALA A 267 -3.61 -23.56 -22.52
CA ALA A 267 -4.75 -22.68 -22.32
C ALA A 267 -6.08 -23.44 -22.39
N LEU A 268 -6.19 -24.41 -23.30
CA LEU A 268 -7.35 -25.29 -23.43
C LEU A 268 -7.45 -26.29 -22.27
N ALA A 269 -6.35 -26.98 -21.97
CA ALA A 269 -6.31 -27.99 -20.90
C ALA A 269 -6.37 -27.38 -19.50
N ARG A 270 -6.04 -26.09 -19.35
CA ARG A 270 -5.82 -25.42 -18.06
C ARG A 270 -4.82 -26.16 -17.17
N GLU A 271 -3.83 -26.78 -17.79
CA GLU A 271 -2.79 -27.57 -17.12
C GLU A 271 -1.50 -27.56 -17.96
N ASN A 272 -0.34 -27.68 -17.31
CA ASN A 272 0.93 -27.99 -17.98
C ASN A 272 1.25 -29.48 -17.83
N SER A 273 0.58 -30.33 -18.60
CA SER A 273 0.71 -31.79 -18.44
C SER A 273 2.12 -32.32 -18.68
N LYS A 274 2.93 -31.60 -19.46
CA LYS A 274 4.33 -31.97 -19.74
C LYS A 274 5.27 -31.72 -18.56
N TYR A 275 5.18 -30.56 -17.91
CA TYR A 275 6.18 -30.13 -16.93
C TYR A 275 5.66 -30.10 -15.48
N LEU A 276 4.34 -30.03 -15.29
CA LEU A 276 3.72 -30.02 -13.96
C LEU A 276 2.33 -30.68 -14.01
N PRO A 277 2.26 -32.00 -14.29
CA PRO A 277 0.98 -32.68 -14.42
C PRO A 277 0.19 -32.73 -13.10
N GLY A 278 -1.14 -32.71 -13.21
CA GLY A 278 -2.08 -32.77 -12.10
C GLY A 278 -2.28 -31.43 -11.35
N VAL A 279 -1.73 -30.33 -11.87
CA VAL A 279 -1.89 -28.99 -11.29
C VAL A 279 -2.71 -28.10 -12.24
N ARG A 280 -3.96 -27.83 -11.85
CA ARG A 280 -4.85 -26.91 -12.58
C ARG A 280 -4.34 -25.47 -12.49
N LEU A 281 -4.28 -24.78 -13.64
CA LEU A 281 -3.93 -23.37 -13.76
C LEU A 281 -5.14 -22.48 -13.38
N PRO A 282 -5.05 -21.63 -12.34
CA PRO A 282 -6.10 -20.68 -11.96
C PRO A 282 -6.51 -19.76 -13.11
N ASP A 283 -7.79 -19.39 -13.20
CA ASP A 283 -8.35 -18.63 -14.34
C ASP A 283 -7.69 -17.24 -14.54
N SER A 284 -7.07 -16.68 -13.49
CA SER A 284 -6.24 -15.46 -13.57
C SER A 284 -4.90 -15.64 -14.29
N ILE A 285 -4.54 -16.88 -14.68
CA ILE A 285 -3.38 -17.17 -15.51
C ILE A 285 -3.78 -17.21 -16.98
N GLU A 286 -3.19 -16.29 -17.74
CA GLU A 286 -3.23 -16.25 -19.19
C GLU A 286 -1.96 -16.87 -19.77
N VAL A 287 -2.10 -17.95 -20.55
CA VAL A 287 -0.96 -18.63 -21.17
C VAL A 287 -0.73 -18.07 -22.57
N ARG A 288 0.51 -17.70 -22.90
CA ARG A 288 0.90 -17.12 -24.20
C ARG A 288 2.29 -17.58 -24.59
N ALA A 289 2.62 -17.52 -25.88
CA ALA A 289 4.01 -17.61 -26.31
C ALA A 289 4.84 -16.47 -25.69
N SER A 290 6.08 -16.74 -25.28
CA SER A 290 6.93 -15.73 -24.59
C SER A 290 7.14 -14.47 -25.42
N SER A 291 7.16 -14.58 -26.75
CA SER A 291 7.24 -13.44 -27.67
C SER A 291 6.01 -12.53 -27.61
N GLN A 292 4.84 -13.07 -27.27
CA GLN A 292 3.55 -12.39 -27.24
C GLN A 292 3.18 -11.83 -25.85
N ILE A 293 4.00 -12.05 -24.83
CA ILE A 293 3.74 -11.50 -23.49
C ILE A 293 3.76 -9.98 -23.55
N LYS A 294 2.74 -9.37 -22.92
CA LYS A 294 2.64 -7.93 -22.75
C LYS A 294 3.36 -7.53 -21.45
N LEU A 295 4.54 -6.92 -21.60
CA LEU A 295 5.36 -6.45 -20.47
C LEU A 295 5.02 -5.03 -20.01
N GLY A 296 4.28 -4.27 -20.83
CA GLY A 296 3.81 -2.94 -20.48
C GLY A 296 2.90 -2.97 -19.24
N GLY A 297 3.32 -2.30 -18.18
CA GLY A 297 2.56 -2.18 -16.93
C GLY A 297 2.58 -3.43 -16.03
N VAL A 298 3.48 -4.38 -16.29
CA VAL A 298 3.76 -5.49 -15.37
C VAL A 298 4.48 -4.96 -14.13
N ASP A 299 4.06 -5.42 -12.95
CA ASP A 299 4.67 -5.05 -11.66
C ASP A 299 5.83 -6.01 -11.30
N LEU A 300 5.77 -7.25 -11.79
CA LEU A 300 6.74 -8.29 -11.55
C LEU A 300 7.06 -9.10 -12.81
N LEU A 301 8.32 -9.06 -13.26
CA LEU A 301 8.84 -10.00 -14.26
C LEU A 301 9.50 -11.18 -13.54
N CYS A 302 9.05 -12.39 -13.79
CA CYS A 302 9.72 -13.61 -13.36
C CYS A 302 10.47 -14.25 -14.54
N ILE A 303 11.75 -14.54 -14.37
CA ILE A 303 12.57 -15.24 -15.37
C ILE A 303 12.83 -16.66 -14.85
N ALA A 304 12.18 -17.62 -15.51
CA ALA A 304 12.09 -19.03 -15.13
C ALA A 304 12.64 -19.96 -16.23
N VAL A 305 13.70 -19.53 -16.91
CA VAL A 305 14.42 -20.32 -17.93
C VAL A 305 15.72 -20.89 -17.35
N PRO A 306 16.34 -21.93 -17.96
CA PRO A 306 17.67 -22.38 -17.57
C PRO A 306 18.73 -21.28 -17.77
N SER A 307 19.83 -21.29 -16.99
CA SER A 307 20.87 -20.26 -17.07
C SER A 307 21.50 -20.11 -18.46
N ALA A 308 21.59 -21.21 -19.22
CA ALA A 308 22.07 -21.20 -20.61
C ALA A 308 21.19 -20.37 -21.56
N SER A 309 19.90 -20.21 -21.25
CA SER A 309 18.94 -19.47 -22.07
C SER A 309 18.75 -18.02 -21.59
N TYR A 310 19.43 -17.58 -20.53
CA TYR A 310 19.30 -16.22 -20.01
C TYR A 310 19.63 -15.13 -21.02
N PRO A 311 20.74 -15.20 -21.79
CA PRO A 311 21.08 -14.14 -22.73
C PRO A 311 19.96 -13.85 -23.73
N GLN A 312 19.35 -14.90 -24.27
CA GLN A 312 18.22 -14.79 -25.19
C GLN A 312 16.98 -14.26 -24.49
N ALA A 313 16.62 -14.82 -23.33
CA ALA A 313 15.41 -14.42 -22.61
C ALA A 313 15.49 -12.97 -22.12
N VAL A 314 16.62 -12.55 -21.56
CA VAL A 314 16.86 -11.18 -21.10
C VAL A 314 16.89 -10.22 -22.28
N GLY A 315 17.57 -10.56 -23.39
CA GLY A 315 17.59 -9.74 -24.59
C GLY A 315 16.19 -9.48 -25.17
N ALA A 316 15.28 -10.45 -25.06
CA ALA A 316 13.90 -10.31 -25.55
C ALA A 316 13.00 -9.41 -24.69
N VAL A 317 13.38 -9.14 -23.43
CA VAL A 317 12.53 -8.43 -22.46
C VAL A 317 13.15 -7.15 -21.89
N ALA A 318 14.47 -6.99 -21.95
CA ALA A 318 15.21 -5.93 -21.26
C ALA A 318 14.66 -4.52 -21.51
N ASP A 319 14.34 -4.20 -22.78
CA ASP A 319 13.88 -2.86 -23.18
C ASP A 319 12.35 -2.67 -23.04
N ARG A 320 11.63 -3.73 -22.67
CA ARG A 320 10.16 -3.76 -22.62
C ARG A 320 9.60 -3.68 -21.20
N VAL A 321 10.47 -3.76 -20.19
CA VAL A 321 10.10 -3.76 -18.76
C VAL A 321 10.22 -2.35 -18.21
N GLY A 322 9.19 -1.91 -17.49
CA GLY A 322 9.20 -0.60 -16.84
C GLY A 322 10.15 -0.54 -15.63
N HIS A 323 10.78 0.61 -15.40
CA HIS A 323 11.69 0.85 -14.26
C HIS A 323 11.07 0.63 -12.87
N ARG A 324 9.74 0.59 -12.76
CA ARG A 324 9.01 0.34 -11.51
C ARG A 324 8.81 -1.16 -11.22
N ALA A 325 8.96 -2.02 -12.23
CA ALA A 325 8.77 -3.45 -12.09
C ALA A 325 9.89 -4.08 -11.25
N GLY A 326 9.55 -5.06 -10.42
CA GLY A 326 10.52 -5.97 -9.82
C GLY A 326 10.88 -7.10 -10.78
N VAL A 327 12.06 -7.69 -10.60
CA VAL A 327 12.46 -8.91 -11.32
C VAL A 327 12.70 -10.03 -10.33
N LEU A 328 12.08 -11.19 -10.56
CA LEU A 328 12.28 -12.41 -9.77
C LEU A 328 12.96 -13.49 -10.61
N LEU A 329 14.09 -13.99 -10.14
CA LEU A 329 14.89 -15.01 -10.80
C LEU A 329 14.68 -16.37 -10.14
N LEU A 330 14.43 -17.41 -10.96
CA LEU A 330 14.28 -18.79 -10.49
C LEU A 330 15.44 -19.70 -10.90
N ALA A 331 16.31 -19.25 -11.81
CA ALA A 331 17.40 -20.09 -12.30
C ALA A 331 18.49 -20.31 -11.26
N LYS A 332 19.00 -21.54 -11.25
CA LYS A 332 20.20 -21.94 -10.52
C LYS A 332 21.34 -22.10 -11.54
N GLY A 333 22.56 -21.73 -11.15
CA GLY A 333 23.76 -21.85 -11.99
C GLY A 333 24.32 -20.49 -12.44
N LEU A 334 25.35 -20.55 -13.27
CA LEU A 334 26.08 -19.39 -13.79
C LEU A 334 25.78 -19.17 -15.27
N ILE A 335 25.93 -17.92 -15.73
CA ILE A 335 25.75 -17.53 -17.12
C ILE A 335 27.11 -17.55 -17.83
N ALA A 336 27.21 -18.43 -18.84
CA ALA A 336 28.38 -18.56 -19.69
C ALA A 336 28.54 -17.35 -20.63
N PRO A 337 29.77 -17.06 -21.12
CA PRO A 337 31.03 -17.73 -20.77
C PRO A 337 31.69 -17.19 -19.50
N LYS A 338 31.28 -16.00 -19.02
CA LYS A 338 31.96 -15.28 -17.92
C LYS A 338 31.70 -15.86 -16.52
N GLY A 339 30.81 -16.85 -16.38
CA GLY A 339 30.46 -17.41 -15.08
C GLY A 339 29.72 -16.42 -14.18
N GLN A 340 28.98 -15.47 -14.74
CA GLN A 340 28.30 -14.42 -13.98
C GLN A 340 27.06 -14.98 -13.26
N LEU A 341 26.77 -14.46 -12.07
CA LEU A 341 25.51 -14.76 -11.39
C LEU A 341 24.32 -14.20 -12.17
N PRO A 342 23.18 -14.92 -12.24
CA PRO A 342 21.97 -14.42 -12.91
C PRO A 342 21.48 -13.06 -12.40
N SER A 343 21.64 -12.79 -11.10
CA SER A 343 21.27 -11.51 -10.49
C SER A 343 22.04 -10.33 -11.08
N ASP A 344 23.35 -10.51 -11.26
CA ASP A 344 24.24 -9.44 -11.72
C ASP A 344 24.04 -9.21 -13.21
N TYR A 345 23.94 -10.31 -13.98
CA TYR A 345 23.68 -10.24 -15.42
C TYR A 345 22.39 -9.49 -15.75
N VAL A 346 21.33 -9.78 -14.99
CA VAL A 346 20.02 -9.12 -15.14
C VAL A 346 20.06 -7.68 -14.63
N GLY A 347 20.71 -7.43 -13.48
CA GLY A 347 20.83 -6.09 -12.91
C GLY A 347 21.54 -5.09 -13.82
N GLU A 348 22.50 -5.55 -14.62
CA GLU A 348 23.19 -4.73 -15.63
C GLU A 348 22.34 -4.39 -16.87
N ARG A 349 21.31 -5.20 -17.17
CA ARG A 349 20.61 -5.17 -18.48
C ARG A 349 19.16 -4.75 -18.38
N ILE A 350 18.46 -5.13 -17.31
CA ILE A 350 17.06 -4.80 -17.12
C ILE A 350 16.96 -3.64 -16.13
N ARG A 351 16.50 -2.49 -16.63
CA ARG A 351 16.15 -1.35 -15.79
C ARG A 351 14.89 -1.69 -14.99
N SER A 352 15.11 -2.13 -13.76
CA SER A 352 14.06 -2.55 -12.83
C SER A 352 14.25 -1.87 -11.48
N ARG A 353 13.22 -1.94 -10.65
CA ARG A 353 13.26 -1.43 -9.29
C ARG A 353 14.21 -2.22 -8.40
N GLY A 354 14.39 -3.49 -8.71
CA GLY A 354 15.23 -4.41 -7.97
C GLY A 354 15.15 -5.82 -8.52
N VAL A 355 16.18 -6.59 -8.24
CA VAL A 355 16.29 -8.00 -8.60
C VAL A 355 16.21 -8.83 -7.31
N SER A 356 15.38 -9.87 -7.36
CA SER A 356 15.23 -10.87 -6.31
C SER A 356 15.46 -12.26 -6.89
N CYS A 357 15.86 -13.20 -6.05
CA CYS A 357 15.99 -14.61 -6.40
C CYS A 357 15.18 -15.46 -5.42
N LEU A 358 14.55 -16.51 -5.94
CA LEU A 358 13.86 -17.51 -5.14
C LEU A 358 14.62 -18.83 -5.25
N GLY A 359 14.97 -19.41 -4.12
CA GLY A 359 15.66 -20.69 -4.04
C GLY A 359 15.20 -21.50 -2.82
N GLY A 360 15.57 -22.77 -2.75
CA GLY A 360 15.21 -23.63 -1.63
C GLY A 360 15.26 -25.12 -2.00
N PRO A 361 15.23 -26.01 -0.99
CA PRO A 361 15.11 -27.45 -1.17
C PRO A 361 13.63 -27.81 -1.41
N ALA A 362 13.17 -27.61 -2.63
CA ALA A 362 11.78 -27.84 -2.99
C ALA A 362 11.66 -28.40 -4.39
N HIS A 363 10.76 -29.36 -4.59
CA HIS A 363 10.27 -29.69 -5.91
C HIS A 363 9.12 -28.75 -6.29
N ALA A 364 8.96 -28.47 -7.59
CA ALA A 364 7.92 -27.57 -8.08
C ALA A 364 6.50 -27.99 -7.64
N ARG A 365 6.24 -29.30 -7.53
CA ARG A 365 4.96 -29.84 -7.06
C ARG A 365 4.75 -29.61 -5.56
N GLU A 366 5.77 -29.81 -4.74
CA GLU A 366 5.73 -29.57 -3.28
C GLU A 366 5.50 -28.09 -2.96
N ALA A 367 6.07 -27.20 -3.76
CA ALA A 367 5.84 -25.76 -3.64
C ALA A 367 4.36 -25.41 -3.86
N VAL A 368 3.72 -25.99 -4.88
CA VAL A 368 2.30 -25.74 -5.14
C VAL A 368 1.39 -26.43 -4.12
N SER A 369 1.82 -27.51 -3.47
CA SER A 369 1.04 -28.14 -2.38
C SER A 369 1.16 -27.44 -1.03
N GLY A 370 1.99 -26.38 -0.93
CA GLY A 370 2.24 -25.67 0.34
C GLY A 370 3.14 -26.44 1.30
N SER A 371 3.87 -27.45 0.82
CA SER A 371 4.71 -28.34 1.63
C SER A 371 6.20 -28.00 1.56
N ALA A 372 6.55 -26.90 0.90
CA ALA A 372 7.93 -26.49 0.68
C ALA A 372 8.26 -25.19 1.41
N ALA A 373 9.50 -25.11 1.90
CA ALA A 373 10.10 -23.88 2.41
C ALA A 373 10.98 -23.25 1.34
N LEU A 374 10.79 -21.96 1.06
CA LEU A 374 11.56 -21.22 0.08
C LEU A 374 12.26 -20.02 0.71
N VAL A 375 13.41 -19.67 0.16
CA VAL A 375 14.21 -18.51 0.54
C VAL A 375 14.14 -17.47 -0.56
N LEU A 376 13.64 -16.29 -0.20
CA LEU A 376 13.60 -15.12 -1.06
C LEU A 376 14.78 -14.19 -0.74
N GLY A 377 15.76 -14.16 -1.63
CA GLY A 377 16.88 -13.22 -1.60
C GLY A 377 16.56 -11.94 -2.38
N SER A 378 16.87 -10.77 -1.84
CA SER A 378 16.67 -9.50 -2.55
C SER A 378 17.55 -8.39 -1.99
N GLY A 379 18.18 -7.62 -2.88
CA GLY A 379 18.86 -6.37 -2.51
C GLY A 379 17.89 -5.21 -2.23
N ASN A 380 16.61 -5.36 -2.61
CA ASN A 380 15.57 -4.35 -2.40
C ASN A 380 14.57 -4.84 -1.33
N ALA A 381 14.61 -4.19 -0.16
CA ALA A 381 13.80 -4.58 1.00
C ALA A 381 12.28 -4.47 0.76
N ASP A 382 11.84 -3.50 -0.04
CA ASP A 382 10.41 -3.34 -0.34
C ASP A 382 9.94 -4.39 -1.34
N LEU A 383 10.75 -4.70 -2.36
CA LEU A 383 10.46 -5.79 -3.31
C LEU A 383 10.37 -7.12 -2.57
N ARG A 384 11.29 -7.35 -1.61
CA ARG A 384 11.26 -8.53 -0.74
C ARG A 384 9.96 -8.61 0.07
N ALA A 385 9.55 -7.51 0.69
CA ALA A 385 8.32 -7.48 1.48
C ALA A 385 7.08 -7.76 0.63
N GLN A 386 6.96 -7.12 -0.54
CA GLN A 386 5.83 -7.33 -1.44
C GLN A 386 5.76 -8.75 -1.98
N LEU A 387 6.91 -9.33 -2.37
CA LEU A 387 6.96 -10.72 -2.81
C LEU A 387 6.66 -11.70 -1.66
N GLY A 388 7.16 -11.43 -0.45
CA GLY A 388 6.83 -12.18 0.75
C GLY A 388 5.32 -12.22 0.99
N ASP A 389 4.67 -11.05 1.05
CA ASP A 389 3.22 -10.95 1.23
C ASP A 389 2.44 -11.73 0.14
N VAL A 390 2.93 -11.74 -1.10
CA VAL A 390 2.33 -12.49 -2.20
C VAL A 390 2.45 -14.00 -1.99
N PHE A 391 3.63 -14.49 -1.60
CA PHE A 391 3.86 -15.91 -1.36
C PHE A 391 3.19 -16.41 -0.07
N ASP A 392 3.13 -15.60 0.99
CA ASP A 392 2.39 -15.90 2.22
C ASP A 392 0.89 -16.10 1.91
N ARG A 393 0.30 -15.22 1.09
CA ARG A 393 -1.09 -15.37 0.62
C ARG A 393 -1.30 -16.62 -0.25
N ALA A 394 -0.25 -17.08 -0.93
CA ALA A 394 -0.29 -18.29 -1.73
C ALA A 394 -0.18 -19.58 -0.91
N GLY A 395 0.05 -19.47 0.41
CA GLY A 395 0.19 -20.61 1.33
C GLY A 395 1.59 -21.19 1.40
N LEU A 396 2.62 -20.42 1.03
CA LEU A 396 4.02 -20.77 1.30
C LEU A 396 4.44 -20.21 2.67
N VAL A 397 5.34 -20.92 3.35
CA VAL A 397 5.94 -20.54 4.63
C VAL A 397 7.42 -20.24 4.45
#